data_AF-A0A061M4P7-F1
#
_entry.id   AF-A0A061M4P7-F1
#
_cell.length_a   1.000
_cell.length_b   1.000
_cell.length_c   1.000
_cell.angle_alpha   90.00
_cell.angle_beta   90.00
_cell.angle_gamma   90.00
#
_symmetry.space_group_name_H-M   'P 1'
#
loop_
_entity.id
_entity.type
_entity.pdbx_description
1 polymer ?
#
loop_
_entity_poly.entity_id
_entity_poly.type
_entity_poly.pdbx_seq_one_letter_code
_entity_poly.pdbx_strand_id
1 'polypeptide(L)'
;MPKLLSETQVQQYKSGGFVCPIDARSPEEAAQFFARMEDLERRERDLWTRAKMKPHLLMMWLNDLMRHPKILDAVEDVLGPDILAWATGHCDKKPRDPGFVSWHQDSTYWGLSEPSVVTAWIALTPSNRENGCMRVIPGTHHSRPTAPQGYGGQEQPAQPRPRC
;
A
#
# COMPACT_ATOMS: atom_id res chain seq x y z
N MET A 1 -2.99 -19.14 16.19
CA MET A 1 -2.85 -17.81 16.83
C MET A 1 -2.11 -16.91 15.86
N PRO A 2 -2.43 -15.61 15.81
CA PRO A 2 -1.66 -14.66 15.01
C PRO A 2 -0.19 -14.62 15.43
N LYS A 3 0.71 -14.35 14.48
CA LYS A 3 2.16 -14.24 14.67
C LYS A 3 2.56 -12.84 15.12
N LEU A 4 1.97 -11.79 14.53
CA LEU A 4 2.30 -10.39 14.82
C LEU A 4 1.07 -9.56 15.24
N LEU A 5 -0.05 -9.68 14.52
CA LEU A 5 -1.23 -8.88 14.79
C LEU A 5 -1.95 -9.39 16.05
N SER A 6 -2.50 -8.51 16.86
CA SER A 6 -3.44 -8.94 17.91
C SER A 6 -4.72 -9.53 17.30
N GLU A 7 -5.43 -10.38 18.05
CA GLU A 7 -6.75 -10.87 17.61
C GLU A 7 -7.70 -9.72 17.27
N THR A 8 -7.68 -8.64 18.05
CA THR A 8 -8.46 -7.42 17.79
C THR A 8 -8.10 -6.80 16.43
N GLN A 9 -6.81 -6.71 16.09
CA GLN A 9 -6.35 -6.18 14.80
C GLN A 9 -6.78 -7.09 13.64
N VAL A 10 -6.73 -8.40 13.81
CA VAL A 10 -7.25 -9.36 12.80
C VAL A 10 -8.75 -9.18 12.59
N GLN A 11 -9.53 -9.00 13.67
CA GLN A 11 -10.97 -8.74 13.56
C GLN A 11 -11.27 -7.37 12.95
N GLN A 12 -10.48 -6.34 13.26
CA GLN A 12 -10.56 -5.03 12.61
C GLN A 12 -10.33 -5.15 11.11
N TYR A 13 -9.31 -5.90 10.69
CA TYR A 13 -9.06 -6.13 9.26
C TYR A 13 -10.23 -6.84 8.59
N LYS A 14 -10.76 -7.92 9.18
CA LYS A 14 -11.89 -8.67 8.63
C LYS A 14 -13.17 -7.84 8.49
N SER A 15 -13.48 -7.03 9.50
CA SER A 15 -14.70 -6.21 9.53
C SER A 15 -14.57 -4.91 8.73
N GLY A 16 -13.41 -4.25 8.81
CA GLY A 16 -13.17 -2.92 8.23
C GLY A 16 -12.38 -2.90 6.92
N GLY A 17 -11.70 -3.98 6.55
CA GLY A 17 -10.96 -4.11 5.29
C GLY A 17 -9.54 -3.54 5.33
N PHE A 18 -9.11 -2.98 6.47
CA PHE A 18 -7.76 -2.48 6.69
C PHE A 18 -7.42 -2.50 8.18
N VAL A 19 -6.12 -2.43 8.48
CA VAL A 19 -5.60 -2.25 9.84
C VAL A 19 -4.33 -1.40 9.79
N CYS A 20 -4.25 -0.41 10.68
CA CYS A 20 -3.09 0.46 10.86
C CYS A 20 -3.18 1.18 12.22
N PRO A 21 -2.06 1.66 12.78
CA PRO A 21 -0.68 1.43 12.34
C PRO A 21 -0.19 0.00 12.67
N ILE A 22 0.86 -0.45 11.97
CA ILE A 22 1.61 -1.68 12.28
C ILE A 22 3.10 -1.32 12.29
N ASP A 23 3.77 -1.57 13.41
CA ASP A 23 5.20 -1.28 13.58
C ASP A 23 6.06 -2.40 12.95
N ALA A 24 6.15 -2.37 11.63
CA ALA A 24 6.93 -3.35 10.86
C ALA A 24 8.45 -3.06 10.88
N ARG A 25 8.85 -1.78 10.98
CA ARG A 25 10.25 -1.31 10.90
C ARG A 25 10.44 -0.06 11.77
N SER A 26 11.67 0.22 12.18
CA SER A 26 11.98 1.47 12.87
C SER A 26 11.97 2.67 11.91
N PRO A 27 11.78 3.90 12.40
CA PRO A 27 11.90 5.11 11.58
C PRO A 27 13.26 5.25 10.89
N GLU A 28 14.34 4.82 11.54
CA GLU A 28 15.70 4.86 10.99
C GLU A 28 15.84 3.89 9.82
N GLU A 29 15.30 2.68 9.95
CA GLU A 29 15.27 1.70 8.87
C GLU A 29 14.43 2.19 7.69
N ALA A 30 13.27 2.80 7.95
CA ALA A 30 12.44 3.42 6.91
C ALA A 30 13.20 4.52 6.17
N ALA A 31 13.93 5.37 6.91
CA ALA A 31 14.77 6.43 6.34
C ALA A 31 15.91 5.88 5.47
N GLN A 32 16.50 4.73 5.81
CA GLN A 32 17.52 4.09 4.98
C GLN A 32 16.96 3.61 3.63
N PHE A 33 15.75 3.03 3.62
CA PHE A 33 15.09 2.65 2.36
C PHE A 33 14.68 3.88 1.55
N PHE A 34 14.20 4.93 2.21
CA PHE A 34 13.91 6.20 1.56
C PHE A 34 15.16 6.80 0.90
N ALA A 35 16.31 6.80 1.57
CA ALA A 35 17.56 7.29 1.00
C ALA A 35 18.01 6.49 -0.23
N ARG A 36 17.81 5.16 -0.25
CA ARG A 36 18.07 4.32 -1.43
C ARG A 36 17.14 4.66 -2.59
N MET A 37 15.88 4.93 -2.29
CA MET A 37 14.90 5.38 -3.27
C MET A 37 15.31 6.71 -3.91
N GLU A 38 15.67 7.71 -3.10
CA GLU A 38 16.10 9.03 -3.58
C GLU A 38 17.40 8.97 -4.37
N ASP A 39 18.37 8.16 -3.93
CA ASP A 39 19.62 7.95 -4.65
C ASP A 39 19.39 7.31 -6.02
N LEU A 40 18.50 6.32 -6.10
CA LEU A 40 18.15 5.68 -7.37
C LEU A 40 17.43 6.65 -8.31
N GLU A 41 16.43 7.39 -7.82
CA GLU A 41 15.73 8.40 -8.62
C GLU A 41 16.70 9.47 -9.15
N ARG A 42 17.70 9.86 -8.35
CA ARG A 42 18.72 10.84 -8.76
C ARG A 42 19.65 10.30 -9.84
N ARG A 43 20.15 9.07 -9.68
CA ARG A 43 21.14 8.49 -10.60
C ARG A 43 20.51 7.93 -11.88
N GLU A 44 19.32 7.36 -11.77
CA GLU A 44 18.65 6.57 -12.81
C GLU A 44 17.16 6.94 -12.92
N ARG A 45 16.87 8.23 -13.15
CA ARG A 45 15.51 8.78 -13.17
C ARG A 45 14.55 8.03 -14.10
N ASP A 46 15.01 7.67 -15.28
CA ASP A 46 14.18 6.99 -16.28
C ASP A 46 13.81 5.57 -15.84
N LEU A 47 14.76 4.85 -15.23
CA LEU A 47 14.50 3.55 -14.63
C LEU A 47 13.48 3.66 -13.51
N TRP A 48 13.67 4.59 -12.57
CA TRP A 48 12.74 4.82 -11.47
C TRP A 48 11.33 5.17 -11.96
N THR A 49 11.23 6.03 -12.97
CA THR A 49 9.94 6.48 -13.51
C THR A 49 9.19 5.33 -14.17
N ARG A 50 9.91 4.42 -14.85
CA ARG A 50 9.31 3.30 -15.61
C ARG A 50 9.06 2.06 -14.75
N ALA A 51 9.79 1.88 -13.65
CA ALA A 51 9.71 0.70 -12.79
C ALA A 51 8.52 0.72 -11.80
N LYS A 52 7.34 1.12 -12.27
CA LYS A 52 6.13 1.24 -11.42
C LYS A 52 5.56 -0.10 -10.96
N MET A 53 5.76 -1.14 -11.77
CA MET A 53 5.27 -2.49 -11.49
C MET A 53 6.43 -3.47 -11.32
N LYS A 54 6.40 -4.22 -10.22
CA LYS A 54 7.39 -5.24 -9.88
C LYS A 54 8.87 -4.75 -9.85
N PRO A 55 9.17 -3.54 -9.34
CA PRO A 55 10.55 -3.06 -9.22
C PRO A 55 11.44 -3.92 -8.33
N HIS A 56 10.86 -4.75 -7.45
CA HIS A 56 11.60 -5.73 -6.64
C HIS A 56 12.42 -6.73 -7.48
N LEU A 57 12.07 -6.94 -8.76
CA LEU A 57 12.86 -7.77 -9.68
C LEU A 57 14.17 -7.11 -10.14
N LEU A 58 14.26 -5.78 -10.04
CA LEU A 58 15.42 -4.99 -10.46
C LEU A 58 16.20 -4.44 -9.25
N MET A 59 15.51 -4.27 -8.12
CA MET A 59 16.02 -3.57 -6.96
C MET A 59 16.01 -4.53 -5.76
N MET A 60 17.18 -5.12 -5.46
CA MET A 60 17.31 -6.09 -4.37
C MET A 60 16.83 -5.54 -3.02
N TRP A 61 17.08 -4.25 -2.75
CA TRP A 61 16.62 -3.63 -1.51
C TRP A 61 15.09 -3.56 -1.39
N LEU A 62 14.34 -3.49 -2.50
CA LEU A 62 12.87 -3.61 -2.47
C LEU A 62 12.43 -5.06 -2.27
N ASN A 63 13.16 -6.02 -2.85
CA ASN A 63 12.94 -7.45 -2.59
C ASN A 63 13.20 -7.79 -1.11
N ASP A 64 14.22 -7.18 -0.49
CA ASP A 64 14.49 -7.36 0.93
C ASP A 64 13.38 -6.74 1.80
N LEU A 65 12.91 -5.54 1.42
CA LEU A 65 11.81 -4.88 2.12
C LEU A 65 10.52 -5.70 2.06
N MET A 66 10.11 -6.19 0.90
CA MET A 66 8.87 -6.98 0.76
C MET A 66 8.93 -8.32 1.49
N ARG A 67 10.12 -8.88 1.72
CA ARG A 67 10.34 -10.15 2.41
C ARG A 67 10.57 -10.00 3.91
N HIS A 68 10.42 -8.79 4.45
CA HIS A 68 10.68 -8.54 5.85
C HIS A 68 9.76 -9.40 6.75
N PRO A 69 10.29 -10.14 7.76
CA PRO A 69 9.51 -11.08 8.55
C PRO A 69 8.25 -10.47 9.16
N LYS A 70 8.33 -9.28 9.78
CA LYS A 70 7.15 -8.61 10.34
C LYS A 70 6.09 -8.24 9.29
N ILE A 71 6.49 -7.96 8.05
CA ILE A 71 5.52 -7.67 6.98
C ILE A 71 4.83 -8.98 6.57
N LEU A 72 5.61 -10.05 6.38
CA LEU A 72 5.08 -11.37 6.05
C LEU A 72 4.17 -11.91 7.16
N ASP A 73 4.60 -11.86 8.42
CA ASP A 73 3.82 -12.31 9.58
C ASP A 73 2.48 -11.57 9.66
N ALA A 74 2.47 -10.25 9.45
CA ALA A 74 1.23 -9.46 9.45
C ALA A 74 0.27 -9.84 8.31
N VAL A 75 0.82 -10.15 7.12
CA VAL A 75 0.03 -10.59 5.96
C VAL A 75 -0.50 -12.01 6.16
N GLU A 76 0.32 -12.91 6.69
CA GLU A 76 -0.07 -14.29 6.98
C GLU A 76 -1.17 -14.35 8.05
N ASP A 77 -1.18 -13.42 9.01
CA ASP A 77 -2.23 -13.33 10.02
C ASP A 77 -3.62 -13.04 9.45
N VAL A 78 -3.70 -12.48 8.23
CA VAL A 78 -4.97 -12.16 7.56
C VAL A 78 -5.28 -13.07 6.37
N LEU A 79 -4.28 -13.50 5.60
CA LEU A 79 -4.46 -14.36 4.42
C LEU A 79 -4.22 -15.85 4.68
N GLY A 80 -3.52 -16.20 5.76
CA GLY A 80 -2.97 -17.53 5.99
C GLY A 80 -1.52 -17.67 5.48
N PRO A 81 -0.87 -18.82 5.71
CA PRO A 81 0.58 -18.98 5.51
C PRO A 81 1.00 -19.19 4.05
N ASP A 82 0.09 -19.56 3.15
CA ASP A 82 0.39 -19.82 1.74
C ASP A 82 0.20 -18.53 0.93
N ILE A 83 1.23 -17.68 0.95
CA ILE A 83 1.20 -16.36 0.31
C ILE A 83 2.19 -16.26 -0.85
N LEU A 84 1.75 -15.58 -1.90
CA LEU A 84 2.60 -15.19 -3.03
C LEU A 84 2.69 -13.67 -3.09
N ALA A 85 3.90 -13.14 -2.98
CA ALA A 85 4.14 -11.72 -3.21
C ALA A 85 4.18 -11.43 -4.73
N TRP A 86 3.01 -11.14 -5.30
CA TRP A 86 2.81 -11.04 -6.75
C TRP A 86 3.42 -9.77 -7.38
N ALA A 87 3.37 -8.65 -6.66
CA ALA A 87 3.85 -7.37 -7.14
C ALA A 87 4.31 -6.47 -5.98
N THR A 88 5.23 -5.55 -6.31
CA THR A 88 5.46 -4.34 -5.53
C THR A 88 5.26 -3.14 -6.45
N GLY A 89 5.09 -1.97 -5.85
CA GLY A 89 5.03 -0.68 -6.52
C GLY A 89 5.50 0.42 -5.58
N HIS A 90 5.70 1.61 -6.12
CA HIS A 90 6.06 2.79 -5.33
C HIS A 90 5.11 3.95 -5.63
N CYS A 91 4.71 4.63 -4.57
CA CYS A 91 3.89 5.83 -4.62
C CYS A 91 4.68 7.00 -4.04
N ASP A 92 5.44 7.66 -4.91
CA ASP A 92 6.21 8.85 -4.58
C ASP A 92 5.36 10.13 -4.83
N LYS A 93 5.07 10.86 -3.76
CA LYS A 93 4.35 12.15 -3.80
C LYS A 93 5.31 13.29 -3.50
N LYS A 94 5.63 14.08 -4.53
CA LYS A 94 6.51 15.24 -4.38
C LYS A 94 5.75 16.43 -3.75
N PRO A 95 6.43 17.31 -3.00
CA PRO A 95 5.81 18.51 -2.47
C PRO A 95 5.10 19.31 -3.57
N ARG A 96 3.85 19.71 -3.31
CA ARG A 96 3.00 20.47 -4.24
C ARG A 96 2.65 19.74 -5.56
N ASP A 97 2.82 18.42 -5.62
CA ASP A 97 2.27 17.62 -6.73
C ASP A 97 0.73 17.72 -6.72
N PRO A 98 0.10 18.23 -7.80
CA PRO A 98 -1.36 18.34 -7.88
C PRO A 98 -2.05 16.99 -8.13
N GLY A 99 -1.31 15.95 -8.49
CA GLY A 99 -1.85 14.63 -8.74
C GLY A 99 -2.45 14.02 -7.48
N PHE A 100 -3.55 13.29 -7.64
CA PHE A 100 -4.16 12.52 -6.55
C PHE A 100 -4.52 11.12 -7.05
N VAL A 101 -4.67 10.20 -6.11
CA VAL A 101 -5.22 8.87 -6.38
C VAL A 101 -6.70 8.93 -6.04
N SER A 102 -7.57 8.70 -7.03
CA SER A 102 -9.04 8.71 -6.86
C SER A 102 -9.49 7.53 -6.00
N TRP A 103 -10.74 7.57 -5.51
CA TRP A 103 -11.33 6.40 -4.85
C TRP A 103 -11.39 5.22 -5.81
N HIS A 104 -10.87 4.07 -5.38
CA HIS A 104 -10.85 2.84 -6.17
C HIS A 104 -10.70 1.62 -5.26
N GLN A 105 -10.84 0.44 -5.85
CA GLN A 105 -10.49 -0.85 -5.25
C GLN A 105 -9.43 -1.53 -6.10
N ASP A 106 -8.30 -1.88 -5.50
CA ASP A 106 -7.13 -2.42 -6.22
C ASP A 106 -7.44 -3.65 -7.08
N SER A 107 -8.26 -4.58 -6.55
CA SER A 107 -8.60 -5.84 -7.22
C SER A 107 -9.26 -5.64 -8.59
N THR A 108 -9.87 -4.49 -8.85
CA THR A 108 -10.53 -4.15 -10.12
C THR A 108 -9.54 -3.95 -11.28
N TYR A 109 -8.27 -3.71 -10.98
CA TYR A 109 -7.22 -3.47 -11.98
C TYR A 109 -6.43 -4.72 -12.38
N TRP A 110 -6.55 -5.80 -11.60
CA TRP A 110 -5.59 -6.91 -11.66
C TRP A 110 -6.12 -8.16 -12.35
N GLY A 111 -7.42 -8.22 -12.65
CA GLY A 111 -8.02 -9.36 -13.36
C GLY A 111 -7.86 -10.69 -12.62
N LEU A 112 -7.74 -10.65 -11.28
CA LEU A 112 -7.64 -11.85 -10.45
C LEU A 112 -8.97 -12.61 -10.49
N SER A 113 -8.89 -13.95 -10.50
CA SER A 113 -10.08 -14.81 -10.46
C SER A 113 -10.86 -14.67 -9.16
N GLU A 114 -10.18 -14.30 -8.07
CA GLU A 114 -10.75 -14.05 -6.75
C GLU A 114 -10.09 -12.83 -6.10
N PRO A 115 -10.83 -12.02 -5.30
CA PRO A 115 -10.28 -10.87 -4.59
C PRO A 115 -9.52 -11.29 -3.31
N SER A 116 -8.85 -12.44 -3.31
CA SER A 116 -8.03 -12.93 -2.19
C SER A 116 -6.62 -12.32 -2.26
N VAL A 117 -6.54 -11.01 -2.06
CA VAL A 117 -5.30 -10.22 -2.19
C VAL A 117 -5.25 -9.13 -1.14
N VAL A 118 -4.06 -8.86 -0.61
CA VAL A 118 -3.80 -7.79 0.36
C VAL A 118 -2.66 -6.91 -0.13
N THR A 119 -2.83 -5.60 0.03
CA THR A 119 -1.78 -4.61 -0.16
C THR A 119 -1.18 -4.25 1.19
N ALA A 120 0.10 -4.58 1.39
CA ALA A 120 0.89 -4.05 2.51
C ALA A 120 1.47 -2.69 2.10
N TRP A 121 0.88 -1.59 2.59
CA TRP A 121 1.38 -0.24 2.32
C TRP A 121 2.39 0.19 3.39
N ILE A 122 3.61 0.50 2.96
CA ILE A 122 4.74 0.74 3.86
C ILE A 122 5.16 2.21 3.75
N ALA A 123 5.02 2.95 4.85
CA ALA A 123 5.44 4.34 4.93
C ALA A 123 6.97 4.42 5.04
N LEU A 124 7.64 4.97 4.02
CA LEU A 124 9.08 5.29 4.09
C LEU A 124 9.36 6.68 4.67
N THR A 125 8.34 7.54 4.72
CA THR A 125 8.33 8.88 5.31
C THR A 125 7.09 9.03 6.21
N PRO A 126 7.06 10.00 7.13
CA PRO A 126 5.83 10.31 7.88
C PRO A 126 4.67 10.53 6.91
N SER A 127 3.54 9.88 7.13
CA SER A 127 2.36 9.95 6.26
C SER A 127 1.19 10.52 7.04
N ASN A 128 0.82 11.76 6.73
CA ASN A 128 -0.19 12.53 7.44
C ASN A 128 -1.14 13.26 6.45
N ARG A 129 -2.12 13.98 7.00
CA ARG A 129 -3.14 14.68 6.20
C ARG A 129 -2.55 15.77 5.30
N GLU A 130 -1.43 16.35 5.67
CA GLU A 130 -0.80 17.46 4.93
C GLU A 130 0.03 16.98 3.75
N ASN A 131 0.52 15.75 3.78
CA ASN A 131 1.37 15.17 2.72
C ASN A 131 0.77 13.96 1.99
N GLY A 132 -0.55 13.75 2.12
CA GLY A 132 -1.29 12.81 1.29
C GLY A 132 -1.39 11.40 1.84
N CYS A 133 -1.62 11.23 3.15
CA CYS A 133 -1.86 9.92 3.74
C CYS A 133 -2.99 9.15 3.05
N MET A 134 -2.91 7.82 3.12
CA MET A 134 -3.99 6.95 2.65
C MET A 134 -5.31 7.26 3.35
N ARG A 135 -6.41 7.05 2.62
CA ARG A 135 -7.77 7.07 3.14
C ARG A 135 -8.46 5.79 2.72
N VAL A 136 -9.16 5.16 3.65
CA VAL A 136 -9.92 3.93 3.41
C VAL A 136 -11.35 4.16 3.89
N ILE A 137 -12.32 3.64 3.15
CA ILE A 137 -13.73 3.63 3.58
C ILE A 137 -14.00 2.25 4.21
N PRO A 138 -14.16 2.15 5.54
CA PRO A 138 -14.28 0.87 6.22
C PRO A 138 -15.43 0.01 5.69
N GLY A 139 -15.23 -1.29 5.57
CA GLY A 139 -16.27 -2.27 5.23
C GLY A 139 -16.64 -2.36 3.74
N THR A 140 -16.07 -1.49 2.89
CA THR A 140 -16.37 -1.47 1.45
C THR A 140 -15.86 -2.70 0.69
N HIS A 141 -14.93 -3.47 1.27
CA HIS A 141 -14.47 -4.76 0.73
C HIS A 141 -15.54 -5.86 0.74
N HIS A 142 -16.60 -5.72 1.54
CA HIS A 142 -17.77 -6.61 1.51
C HIS A 142 -18.74 -6.30 0.35
N SER A 143 -18.57 -5.14 -0.29
CA SER A 143 -19.41 -4.71 -1.41
C SER A 143 -18.85 -5.22 -2.73
N ARG A 144 -19.72 -5.35 -3.75
CA ARG A 144 -19.25 -5.69 -5.11
C ARG A 144 -18.24 -4.65 -5.60
N PRO A 145 -17.16 -5.09 -6.27
CA PRO A 145 -16.17 -4.17 -6.81
C PRO A 145 -16.85 -3.13 -7.72
N THR A 146 -16.62 -1.85 -7.46
CA THR A 146 -17.06 -0.80 -8.39
C THR A 146 -16.12 -0.79 -9.59
N ALA A 147 -16.65 -0.64 -10.82
CA ALA A 147 -15.81 -0.60 -12.02
C ALA A 147 -14.75 0.51 -11.90
N PRO A 148 -13.55 0.34 -12.48
CA PRO A 148 -12.50 1.36 -12.42
C PRO A 148 -13.04 2.71 -12.89
N GLN A 149 -13.00 3.71 -12.02
CA GLN A 149 -13.20 5.09 -12.48
C GLN A 149 -11.94 5.44 -13.27
N GLY A 150 -12.10 5.65 -14.58
CA GLY A 150 -10.98 5.89 -15.49
C GLY A 150 -10.03 6.99 -14.98
N TYR A 151 -8.77 6.92 -15.40
CA TYR A 151 -7.80 8.00 -15.21
C TYR A 151 -8.27 9.22 -16.01
N GLY A 152 -9.10 10.05 -15.40
CA GLY A 152 -9.69 11.24 -16.00
C GLY A 152 -10.66 11.86 -15.01
N GLY A 153 -10.23 12.96 -14.38
CA GLY A 153 -10.98 13.63 -13.34
C GLY A 153 -12.42 13.95 -13.76
N GLN A 154 -13.37 13.36 -13.04
CA GLN A 154 -14.62 14.04 -12.76
C GLN A 154 -14.72 14.13 -11.24
N GLU A 155 -14.83 15.37 -10.75
CA GLU A 155 -15.08 15.64 -9.34
C GLU A 155 -16.31 14.86 -8.90
N GLN A 156 -16.13 13.94 -7.97
CA GLN A 156 -17.27 13.46 -7.20
C GLN A 156 -17.73 14.62 -6.31
N PRO A 157 -19.05 14.91 -6.23
CA PRO A 157 -19.55 15.91 -5.28
C PRO A 157 -19.05 15.56 -3.89
N ALA A 158 -18.61 16.58 -3.15
CA ALA A 158 -17.98 16.44 -1.84
C ALA A 158 -18.79 15.53 -0.91
N GLN A 159 -18.41 14.26 -0.84
CA GLN A 159 -18.97 13.33 0.14
C GLN A 159 -18.40 13.67 1.52
N PRO A 160 -19.20 13.51 2.60
CA PRO A 160 -18.79 13.88 3.94
C PRO A 160 -17.46 13.22 4.30
N ARG A 161 -16.50 14.04 4.72
CA ARG A 161 -15.13 13.62 5.02
C ARG A 161 -15.18 12.60 6.17
N PRO A 162 -14.84 11.32 5.97
CA PRO A 162 -14.68 10.39 7.08
C PRO A 162 -13.53 10.87 7.96
N ARG A 163 -13.70 10.78 9.28
CA ARG A 163 -12.61 11.02 10.23
C ARG A 163 -11.54 9.93 10.01
N CYS A 164 -10.27 10.34 10.10
CA CYS A 164 -9.16 9.39 10.08
C CYS A 164 -9.16 8.62 11.39
#